data_AF-A0A955IJG4-F1
#
_entry.id   AF-A0A955IJG4-F1
#
_cell.length_a   1.000
_cell.length_b   1.000
_cell.length_c   1.000
_cell.angle_alpha   90.00
_cell.angle_beta   90.00
_cell.angle_gamma   90.00
#
_symmetry.space_group_name_H-M   'P 1'
#
loop_
_entity.id
_entity.type
_entity.pdbx_description
1 polymer ?
#
loop_
_entity_poly.entity_id
_entity_poly.type
_entity_poly.pdbx_seq_one_letter_code
_entity_poly.pdbx_strand_id
1 'polypeptide(L)'
;MTCRELFRFIDAYLDAELEMEVERAFEFHLDQCPACRAYLESYRQTIELVGDARPSPAPGASGVPTDLVRIIASARRISRR
;
A
#
# COMPACT_ATOMS: atom_id res chain seq x y z
N MET A 1 3.91 -16.75 12.06
CA MET A 1 3.67 -15.92 10.86
C MET A 1 3.47 -16.81 9.65
N THR A 2 2.38 -16.59 8.94
CA THR A 2 2.12 -17.12 7.59
C THR A 2 2.58 -16.10 6.54
N CYS A 3 2.73 -16.52 5.26
CA CYS A 3 3.08 -15.60 4.18
C CYS A 3 2.10 -14.42 4.08
N ARG A 4 0.80 -14.67 4.29
CA ARG A 4 -0.25 -13.64 4.26
C ARG A 4 -0.11 -12.64 5.40
N GLU A 5 0.26 -13.08 6.60
CA GLU A 5 0.50 -12.19 7.73
C GLU A 5 1.73 -11.31 7.48
N LEU A 6 2.78 -11.87 6.86
CA LEU A 6 3.96 -11.10 6.48
C LEU A 6 3.63 -10.01 5.45
N PHE A 7 2.90 -10.33 4.39
CA PHE A 7 2.57 -9.34 3.37
C PHE A 7 1.71 -8.20 3.93
N ARG A 8 0.70 -8.52 4.73
CA ARG A 8 -0.11 -7.49 5.41
C ARG A 8 0.73 -6.57 6.30
N PHE A 9 1.71 -7.13 7.00
CA PHE A 9 2.62 -6.35 7.82
C PHE A 9 3.48 -5.40 6.98
N ILE A 10 4.02 -5.88 5.86
CA ILE A 10 4.84 -5.06 4.96
C ILE A 10 4.00 -3.99 4.29
N ASP A 11 2.78 -4.31 3.84
CA ASP A 11 1.87 -3.33 3.26
C ASP A 11 1.57 -2.21 4.27
N ALA A 12 1.20 -2.56 5.52
CA ALA A 12 0.98 -1.58 6.57
C ALA A 12 2.23 -0.75 6.91
N TYR A 13 3.43 -1.33 6.82
CA TYR A 13 4.68 -0.58 6.97
C TYR A 13 4.90 0.42 5.82
N LEU A 14 4.67 0.00 4.57
CA LEU A 14 4.83 0.86 3.39
C LEU A 14 3.80 2.01 3.37
N ASP A 15 2.59 1.75 3.86
CA ASP A 15 1.51 2.74 3.98
C ASP A 15 1.63 3.63 5.23
N ALA A 16 2.66 3.44 6.06
CA ALA A 16 2.88 4.13 7.34
C ALA A 16 1.68 4.00 8.31
N GLU A 17 1.05 2.82 8.33
CA GLU A 17 -0.10 2.49 9.17
C GLU A 17 0.25 1.66 10.42
N LEU A 18 1.54 1.35 10.62
CA LEU A 18 2.00 0.68 11.84
C LEU A 18 1.95 1.63 13.06
N GLU A 19 1.72 1.05 14.23
CA GLU A 19 1.93 1.77 15.49
C GLU A 19 3.42 2.15 15.63
N MET A 20 3.71 3.35 16.16
CA MET A 20 5.08 3.89 16.23
C MET A 20 6.10 2.96 16.89
N GLU A 21 5.70 2.19 17.90
CA GLU A 21 6.59 1.24 18.57
C GLU A 21 6.98 0.08 17.65
N VAL A 22 6.00 -0.41 16.87
CA VAL A 22 6.18 -1.51 15.92
C VAL A 22 7.02 -1.05 14.73
N GLU A 23 6.75 0.15 14.21
CA GLU A 23 7.53 0.76 13.13
C GLU A 23 9.01 0.88 13.53
N ARG A 24 9.31 1.48 14.69
CA ARG A 24 10.69 1.63 15.18
C ARG A 24 11.39 0.29 15.39
N ALA A 25 10.70 -0.70 15.94
CA ALA A 25 11.27 -2.03 16.12
C ALA A 25 11.60 -2.68 14.77
N PHE A 26 10.76 -2.48 13.76
CA PHE A 26 11.01 -2.98 12.42
C PHE A 26 12.14 -2.23 11.71
N GLU A 27 12.20 -0.90 11.83
CA GLU A 27 13.32 -0.10 11.32
C GLU A 27 14.66 -0.52 11.95
N PHE A 28 14.69 -0.75 13.27
CA PHE A 28 15.85 -1.29 13.95
C PHE A 28 16.25 -2.67 13.39
N HIS A 29 15.28 -3.55 13.17
CA HIS A 29 15.54 -4.84 12.54
C HIS A 29 16.12 -4.69 11.13
N LEU A 30 15.56 -3.78 10.32
CA LEU A 30 16.05 -3.49 8.99
C LEU A 30 17.48 -2.95 9.04
N ASP A 31 17.90 -2.17 10.03
CA ASP A 31 19.28 -1.71 10.19
C ASP A 31 20.26 -2.86 10.50
N GLN A 32 19.81 -3.87 11.25
CA GLN A 32 20.65 -4.97 11.70
C GLN A 32 20.63 -6.20 10.76
N CYS A 33 19.65 -6.31 9.85
CA CYS A 33 19.46 -7.48 9.00
C CYS A 33 19.50 -7.16 7.49
N PRO A 34 20.67 -7.35 6.83
CA PRO A 34 20.80 -7.11 5.39
C PRO A 34 19.84 -7.93 4.52
N ALA A 35 19.53 -9.16 4.93
CA ALA A 35 18.63 -10.04 4.19
C ALA A 35 17.19 -9.48 4.16
N CYS A 36 16.71 -8.93 5.28
CA CYS A 36 15.38 -8.32 5.33
C CYS A 36 15.32 -7.00 4.54
N ARG A 37 16.42 -6.22 4.51
CA ARG A 37 16.51 -5.06 3.59
C ARG A 37 16.39 -5.47 2.13
N ALA A 38 17.16 -6.48 1.72
CA ALA A 38 17.15 -6.98 0.34
C ALA A 38 15.77 -7.54 -0.05
N TYR A 39 15.10 -8.23 0.88
CA TYR A 39 13.74 -8.72 0.69
C TYR A 39 12.73 -7.59 0.51
N LEU A 40 12.76 -6.58 1.38
CA LEU A 40 11.87 -5.42 1.31
C LEU A 40 12.08 -4.63 0.01
N GLU A 41 13.33 -4.49 -0.44
CA GLU A 41 13.66 -3.87 -1.73
C GLU A 41 13.05 -4.66 -2.89
N SER A 42 13.25 -5.98 -2.92
CA SER A 42 12.68 -6.85 -3.95
C SER A 42 11.13 -6.80 -3.96
N TYR A 43 10.52 -6.68 -2.78
CA TYR A 43 9.07 -6.51 -2.64
C TYR A 43 8.59 -5.20 -3.26
N ARG A 44 9.25 -4.07 -2.96
CA ARG A 44 8.94 -2.76 -3.57
C ARG A 44 9.05 -2.80 -5.09
N GLN A 45 10.12 -3.38 -5.62
CA GLN A 45 10.29 -3.56 -7.07
C GLN A 45 9.18 -4.41 -7.68
N THR A 46 8.71 -5.44 -6.97
CA THR A 46 7.58 -6.25 -7.44
C THR A 46 6.30 -5.42 -7.54
N ILE A 47 6.02 -4.58 -6.54
CA ILE A 47 4.86 -3.66 -6.56
C ILE A 47 4.96 -2.69 -7.73
N GLU A 48 6.13 -2.07 -7.93
CA GLU A 48 6.37 -1.13 -9.03
C GLU A 48 6.17 -1.80 -10.39
N LEU A 49 6.78 -2.97 -10.62
CA LEU A 49 6.64 -3.72 -11.85
C LEU A 49 5.18 -4.12 -12.14
N VAL A 50 4.43 -4.49 -11.11
CA VAL A 50 2.99 -4.82 -11.24
C VAL A 50 2.15 -3.57 -11.48
N GLY A 51 2.48 -2.44 -10.85
CA GLY A 51 1.81 -1.16 -11.07
C GLY A 51 2.04 -0.60 -12.49
N ASP A 52 3.26 -0.73 -12.99
CA ASP A 52 3.66 -0.30 -14.34
C ASP A 52 3.19 -1.25 -15.43
N ALA A 53 2.95 -2.52 -15.09
CA ALA A 53 2.32 -3.48 -15.97
C ALA A 53 0.87 -3.04 -16.22
N ARG A 54 0.67 -2.11 -17.17
CA ARG A 54 -0.64 -1.62 -17.57
C ARG A 54 -1.48 -2.81 -18.02
N PRO A 55 -2.49 -3.25 -17.24
CA PRO A 55 -3.44 -4.21 -17.78
C PRO A 55 -4.07 -3.55 -19.01
N SER A 56 -4.21 -4.30 -20.11
CA SER A 56 -5.05 -3.84 -21.22
C SER A 56 -6.33 -3.31 -20.61
N PRO A 57 -6.73 -2.05 -20.89
CA PRO A 57 -7.90 -1.49 -20.24
C PRO A 57 -9.04 -2.47 -20.42
N ALA A 58 -9.62 -2.93 -19.31
CA ALA A 58 -10.86 -3.67 -19.37
C ALA A 58 -11.83 -2.82 -20.20
N PRO A 59 -12.57 -3.39 -21.16
CA PRO A 59 -13.50 -2.62 -21.96
C PRO A 59 -14.43 -1.83 -21.03
N GLY A 60 -14.31 -0.50 -21.03
CA GLY A 60 -15.03 0.40 -20.12
C GLY A 60 -14.20 1.15 -19.07
N ALA A 61 -12.90 0.88 -18.92
CA ALA A 61 -12.00 1.60 -18.00
C ALA A 61 -11.64 3.01 -18.52
N SER A 62 -12.63 3.91 -18.57
CA SER A 62 -12.47 5.30 -19.01
C SER A 62 -12.32 6.22 -17.78
N GLY A 63 -11.18 6.15 -17.09
CA GLY A 63 -10.94 6.96 -15.90
C GLY A 63 -11.95 6.74 -14.77
N VAL A 64 -11.75 7.44 -13.65
CA VAL A 64 -12.76 7.49 -12.59
C VAL A 64 -13.87 8.45 -13.04
N PRO A 65 -15.15 8.02 -13.14
CA PRO A 65 -16.24 8.92 -13.51
C PRO A 65 -16.35 10.09 -12.52
N THR A 66 -16.31 11.32 -13.03
CA THR A 66 -16.38 12.55 -12.23
C THR A 66 -17.61 12.59 -11.31
N ASP A 67 -18.72 11.95 -11.73
CA ASP A 67 -19.92 11.82 -10.91
C ASP A 67 -19.69 11.07 -9.61
N LEU A 68 -18.95 9.96 -9.63
CA LEU A 68 -18.63 9.21 -8.43
C LEU A 68 -17.78 10.05 -7.45
N VAL A 69 -16.81 10.81 -7.98
CA VAL A 69 -15.98 11.73 -7.18
C VAL A 69 -16.86 12.77 -6.47
N ARG A 70 -17.82 13.36 -7.19
CA ARG A 70 -18.75 14.35 -6.63
C ARG A 70 -19.62 13.75 -5.51
N ILE A 71 -20.15 12.55 -5.72
CA ILE A 71 -20.98 11.86 -4.72
C ILE A 71 -20.18 11.62 -3.44
N ILE A 72 -18.99 11.02 -3.53
CA ILE A 72 -18.13 10.74 -2.38
C ILE A 72 -17.74 12.04 -1.65
N ALA A 73 -17.38 13.10 -2.38
CA ALA A 73 -17.03 14.40 -1.80
C ALA A 73 -18.21 15.02 -1.03
N SER A 74 -19.44 14.87 -1.53
CA SER A 74 -20.64 15.38 -0.87
C SER A 74 -20.98 14.60 0.41
N ALA A 75 -20.88 13.27 0.37
CA ALA A 75 -21.10 12.39 1.53
C ALA A 75 -20.10 12.69 2.66
N ARG A 76 -18.81 12.86 2.34
CA ARG A 76 -17.76 13.20 3.32
C ARG A 76 -17.99 14.54 4.04
N ARG A 77 -18.67 15.50 3.40
CA ARG A 77 -19.03 16.80 4.04
C ARG A 77 -20.19 16.64 5.01
N ILE A 78 -21.14 15.76 4.73
CA ILE A 78 -22.30 15.49 5.59
C ILE A 78 -21.85 14.72 6.83
N SER A 79 -20.99 13.70 6.69
CA SER A 79 -20.52 12.87 7.81
C SER A 79 -19.50 13.55 8.74
N ARG A 80 -18.99 14.73 8.37
CA ARG A 80 -18.07 15.54 9.20
C ARG A 80 -18.77 16.65 9.99
N ARG A 81 -20.11 16.69 9.96
CA ARG A 81 -20.96 17.67 10.63
C ARG A 81 -21.75 17.00 11.74
#